data_AF-A0A956U8Z8-F1
#
_entry.id   AF-A0A956U8Z8-F1
#
_cell.length_a   1.000
_cell.length_b   1.000
_cell.length_c   1.000
_cell.angle_alpha   90.00
_cell.angle_beta   90.00
_cell.angle_gamma   90.00
#
_symmetry.space_group_name_H-M   'P 1'
#
loop_
_entity.id
_entity.type
_entity.pdbx_description
1 polymer ?
#
loop_
_entity_poly.entity_id
_entity_poly.type
_entity_poly.pdbx_seq_one_letter_code
_entity_poly.pdbx_strand_id
1 'polypeptide(L)'
;PRNFNWFIKGDFFVLDSFSTLTEIGLWLYLLIIGAYFAKEIYLIKKTGYFNLPKNLMVAGTALSWWIGIVFLDSDLAFTMTNVLSHGIPYMALIWLYHHKPKESSVSSGIGRGVTMTRNFIMTYLPAFLLFLFLLAYLEEGIWDGLIWREHGQIFAFFYKFPEITDPTFLAVLIPFLALPQSVHYVLDGFIWRIKDRGSIWTA
;
A
#
# COMPACT_ATOMS: atom_id res chain seq x y z
N PRO A 1 -18.38 8.07 -19.90
CA PRO A 1 -16.95 8.39 -19.65
C PRO A 1 -16.57 7.83 -18.29
N ARG A 2 -15.42 7.14 -18.17
CA ARG A 2 -14.90 6.74 -16.86
C ARG A 2 -14.26 7.96 -16.19
N ASN A 3 -14.38 8.08 -14.87
CA ASN A 3 -13.69 9.12 -14.09
C ASN A 3 -12.26 8.69 -13.70
N PHE A 4 -11.90 7.45 -14.01
CA PHE A 4 -10.58 6.87 -13.80
C PHE A 4 -9.57 7.37 -14.85
N ASN A 5 -8.48 7.99 -14.42
CA ASN A 5 -7.46 8.63 -15.28
C ASN A 5 -6.20 7.79 -15.47
N TRP A 6 -6.17 6.55 -14.97
CA TRP A 6 -5.07 5.63 -15.30
C TRP A 6 -5.39 4.86 -16.59
N PHE A 7 -4.35 4.59 -17.38
CA PHE A 7 -4.46 3.83 -18.63
C PHE A 7 -5.33 4.53 -19.68
N ILE A 8 -5.18 5.86 -19.80
CA ILE A 8 -5.91 6.65 -20.80
C ILE A 8 -5.26 6.52 -22.19
N LYS A 9 -6.00 6.95 -23.21
CA LYS A 9 -5.54 6.91 -24.59
C LYS A 9 -4.31 7.81 -24.75
N GLY A 10 -3.16 7.22 -25.04
CA GLY A 10 -1.89 7.92 -25.22
C GLY A 10 -0.82 7.53 -24.19
N ASP A 11 -1.21 6.93 -23.06
CA ASP A 11 -0.26 6.47 -22.03
C ASP A 11 0.56 5.25 -22.49
N PHE A 12 -0.03 4.42 -23.35
CA PHE A 12 0.53 3.16 -23.79
C PHE A 12 0.56 3.07 -25.32
N PHE A 13 1.57 2.37 -25.84
CA PHE A 13 1.56 1.92 -27.22
C PHE A 13 0.45 0.87 -27.40
N VAL A 14 -0.60 1.24 -28.14
CA VAL A 14 -1.69 0.34 -28.46
C VAL A 14 -1.25 -0.55 -29.61
N LEU A 15 -1.09 -1.84 -29.32
CA LEU A 15 -0.82 -2.85 -30.34
C LEU A 15 -2.16 -3.44 -30.81
N ASP A 16 -2.77 -2.83 -31.83
CA ASP A 16 -4.11 -3.19 -32.34
C ASP A 16 -4.23 -4.68 -32.75
N SER A 17 -3.11 -5.33 -33.05
CA SER A 17 -3.06 -6.74 -33.47
C SER A 17 -3.24 -7.76 -32.35
N PHE A 18 -3.35 -7.35 -31.08
CA PHE A 18 -3.39 -8.26 -29.93
C PHE A 18 -4.68 -8.19 -29.12
N SER A 19 -5.83 -8.00 -29.77
CA SER A 19 -7.14 -8.10 -29.10
C SER A 19 -7.31 -9.42 -28.32
N THR A 20 -6.72 -10.50 -28.80
CA THR A 20 -6.71 -11.82 -28.14
C THR A 20 -5.97 -11.85 -26.81
N LEU A 21 -4.99 -10.97 -26.56
CA LEU A 21 -4.25 -10.94 -25.29
C LEU A 21 -5.16 -10.55 -24.12
N THR A 22 -6.13 -9.67 -24.34
CA THR A 22 -7.11 -9.29 -23.32
C THR A 22 -7.95 -10.50 -22.89
N GLU A 23 -8.41 -11.28 -23.86
CA GLU A 23 -9.17 -12.51 -23.59
C GLU A 23 -8.32 -13.56 -22.88
N ILE A 24 -7.08 -13.78 -23.34
CA ILE A 24 -6.12 -14.67 -22.69
C ILE A 24 -5.86 -14.22 -21.25
N GLY A 25 -5.66 -12.93 -21.03
CA GLY A 25 -5.45 -12.34 -19.71
C GLY A 25 -6.62 -12.58 -18.77
N LEU A 26 -7.85 -12.43 -19.26
CA LEU A 26 -9.06 -12.73 -18.49
C LEU A 26 -9.13 -14.22 -18.11
N TRP A 27 -8.89 -15.12 -19.05
CA TRP A 27 -8.90 -16.56 -18.76
C TRP A 27 -7.80 -16.99 -17.80
N LEU A 28 -6.60 -16.43 -17.93
CA LEU A 28 -5.51 -16.63 -16.98
C LEU A 28 -5.87 -16.12 -15.59
N TYR A 29 -6.46 -14.93 -15.49
CA TYR A 29 -6.92 -14.36 -14.22
C TYR A 29 -7.95 -15.28 -13.54
N LEU A 30 -8.96 -15.75 -14.29
CA LEU A 30 -9.97 -16.69 -13.78
C LEU A 30 -9.35 -18.03 -13.37
N LEU A 31 -8.37 -18.53 -14.13
CA LEU A 31 -7.65 -19.76 -13.82
C LEU A 31 -6.86 -19.63 -12.51
N ILE A 32 -6.16 -18.51 -12.30
CA ILE A 32 -5.39 -18.24 -11.08
C ILE A 32 -6.32 -18.19 -9.86
N ILE A 33 -7.45 -17.50 -9.97
CA ILE A 33 -8.45 -17.44 -8.90
C ILE A 33 -9.04 -18.82 -8.61
N GLY A 34 -9.42 -19.56 -9.65
CA GLY A 34 -9.93 -20.92 -9.51
C GLY A 34 -8.92 -21.85 -8.83
N ALA A 35 -7.65 -21.80 -9.25
CA ALA A 35 -6.57 -22.55 -8.63
C ALA A 35 -6.36 -22.17 -7.16
N TYR A 36 -6.44 -20.88 -6.82
CA TYR A 36 -6.36 -20.40 -5.44
C TYR A 36 -7.47 -21.00 -4.57
N PHE A 37 -8.73 -20.94 -5.02
CA PHE A 37 -9.86 -21.50 -4.29
C PHE A 37 -9.77 -23.04 -4.16
N ALA A 38 -9.42 -23.74 -5.24
CA ALA A 38 -9.23 -25.19 -5.21
C ALA A 38 -8.14 -25.60 -4.20
N LYS A 39 -7.01 -24.89 -4.20
CA LYS A 39 -5.92 -25.08 -3.24
C LYS A 39 -6.39 -24.82 -1.81
N GLU A 40 -7.16 -23.76 -1.57
CA GLU A 40 -7.64 -23.43 -0.22
C GLU A 40 -8.62 -24.47 0.30
N ILE A 41 -9.58 -24.91 -0.53
CA ILE A 41 -10.52 -26.00 -0.20
C ILE A 41 -9.77 -27.29 0.11
N TYR A 42 -8.77 -27.64 -0.70
CA TYR A 42 -7.94 -28.82 -0.47
C TYR A 42 -7.21 -28.75 0.87
N LEU A 43 -6.58 -27.61 1.19
CA LEU A 43 -5.86 -27.42 2.46
C LEU A 43 -6.79 -27.49 3.68
N ILE A 44 -7.97 -26.86 3.60
CA ILE A 44 -8.96 -26.92 4.69
C ILE A 44 -9.40 -28.37 4.90
N LYS A 45 -9.71 -29.12 3.84
CA LYS A 45 -10.10 -30.53 3.94
C LYS A 45 -8.99 -31.41 4.53
N LYS A 46 -7.74 -31.15 4.17
CA LYS A 46 -6.58 -31.95 4.62
C LYS A 46 -6.15 -31.64 6.05
N THR A 47 -6.22 -30.38 6.46
CA THR A 47 -5.67 -29.91 7.75
C THR A 47 -6.74 -29.60 8.78
N GLY A 48 -8.00 -29.44 8.38
CA GLY A 48 -9.09 -28.95 9.22
C GLY A 48 -8.96 -27.48 9.62
N TYR A 49 -7.95 -26.76 9.11
CA TYR A 49 -7.62 -25.40 9.53
C TYR A 49 -7.86 -24.39 8.41
N PHE A 50 -8.53 -23.28 8.76
CA PHE A 50 -8.70 -22.13 7.87
C PHE A 50 -7.78 -20.99 8.29
N ASN A 51 -6.83 -20.63 7.43
CA ASN A 51 -5.93 -19.49 7.69
C ASN A 51 -6.67 -18.17 7.43
N LEU A 52 -7.42 -17.72 8.44
CA LEU A 52 -8.23 -16.51 8.37
C LEU A 52 -7.40 -15.25 8.03
N PRO A 53 -6.25 -14.97 8.69
CA PRO A 53 -5.46 -13.76 8.39
C PRO A 53 -5.03 -13.67 6.91
N LYS A 54 -4.53 -14.77 6.35
CA LYS A 54 -4.12 -14.83 4.94
C LYS A 54 -5.31 -14.58 4.01
N ASN A 55 -6.44 -15.24 4.26
CA ASN A 55 -7.62 -15.09 3.39
C ASN A 55 -8.26 -13.70 3.51
N LEU A 56 -8.23 -13.08 4.70
CA LEU A 56 -8.63 -11.69 4.87
C LEU A 56 -7.72 -10.73 4.11
N MET A 57 -6.40 -10.98 4.08
CA MET A 57 -5.47 -10.17 3.29
C MET A 57 -5.78 -10.26 1.79
N VAL A 58 -5.93 -11.47 1.26
CA VAL A 58 -6.30 -11.69 -0.16
C VAL A 58 -7.65 -11.06 -0.50
N ALA A 59 -8.66 -11.27 0.33
CA ALA A 59 -10.00 -10.71 0.13
C ALA A 59 -9.98 -9.17 0.23
N GLY A 60 -9.26 -8.61 1.19
CA GLY A 60 -9.10 -7.17 1.37
C GLY A 60 -8.46 -6.52 0.15
N THR A 61 -7.39 -7.12 -0.40
CA THR A 61 -6.78 -6.66 -1.65
C THR A 61 -7.78 -6.72 -2.81
N ALA A 62 -8.47 -7.85 -3.00
CA ALA A 62 -9.44 -7.98 -4.09
C ALA A 62 -10.59 -6.95 -3.98
N LEU A 63 -11.10 -6.73 -2.76
CA LEU A 63 -12.14 -5.75 -2.50
C LEU A 63 -11.66 -4.31 -2.73
N SER A 64 -10.45 -3.95 -2.28
CA SER A 64 -9.90 -2.61 -2.52
C SER A 64 -9.81 -2.30 -4.02
N TRP A 65 -9.33 -3.24 -4.81
CA TRP A 65 -9.25 -3.09 -6.28
C TRP A 65 -10.64 -3.01 -6.92
N TRP A 66 -11.55 -3.92 -6.57
CA TRP A 66 -12.90 -3.94 -7.15
C TRP A 66 -13.70 -2.68 -6.78
N ILE A 67 -13.65 -2.26 -5.52
CA ILE A 67 -14.38 -1.06 -5.05
C ILE A 67 -13.83 0.18 -5.74
N GLY A 68 -12.51 0.39 -5.74
CA GLY A 68 -11.91 1.59 -6.31
C GLY A 68 -12.06 1.70 -7.83
N ILE A 69 -11.73 0.62 -8.55
CA ILE A 69 -11.64 0.64 -10.02
C ILE A 69 -12.98 0.34 -10.68
N VAL A 70 -13.70 -0.69 -10.24
CA VAL A 70 -14.89 -1.19 -10.95
C VAL A 70 -16.17 -0.55 -10.42
N PHE A 71 -16.34 -0.50 -9.09
CA PHE A 71 -17.59 -0.03 -8.49
C PHE A 71 -17.67 1.49 -8.41
N LEU A 72 -16.62 2.16 -7.91
CA LEU A 72 -16.57 3.62 -7.75
C LEU A 72 -15.97 4.34 -8.95
N ASP A 73 -15.19 3.63 -9.79
CA ASP A 73 -14.53 4.20 -10.97
C ASP A 73 -13.73 5.47 -10.62
N SER A 74 -12.96 5.43 -9.52
CA SER A 74 -12.30 6.59 -8.93
C SER A 74 -10.85 6.29 -8.54
N ASP A 75 -9.91 7.04 -9.14
CA ASP A 75 -8.47 6.94 -8.86
C ASP A 75 -8.16 7.19 -7.38
N LEU A 76 -8.83 8.20 -6.80
CA LEU A 76 -8.68 8.56 -5.40
C LEU A 76 -9.16 7.44 -4.49
N ALA A 77 -10.35 6.88 -4.75
CA ALA A 77 -10.90 5.80 -3.93
C ALA A 77 -10.03 4.53 -4.01
N PHE A 78 -9.56 4.18 -5.22
CA PHE A 78 -8.63 3.09 -5.40
C PHE A 78 -7.33 3.32 -4.62
N THR A 79 -6.67 4.47 -4.82
CA THR A 79 -5.41 4.80 -4.16
C THR A 79 -5.55 4.82 -2.64
N MET A 80 -6.61 5.45 -2.11
CA MET A 80 -6.89 5.50 -0.68
C MET A 80 -7.09 4.11 -0.09
N THR A 81 -7.95 3.28 -0.67
CA THR A 81 -8.22 1.94 -0.15
C THR A 81 -7.00 1.03 -0.25
N ASN A 82 -6.21 1.17 -1.31
CA ASN A 82 -4.99 0.39 -1.52
C ASN A 82 -3.90 0.80 -0.52
N VAL A 83 -3.65 2.11 -0.36
CA VAL A 83 -2.69 2.65 0.61
C VAL A 83 -3.08 2.29 2.04
N LEU A 84 -4.37 2.35 2.39
CA LEU A 84 -4.81 1.94 3.73
C LEU A 84 -4.60 0.43 3.95
N SER A 85 -4.91 -0.39 2.95
CA SER A 85 -4.79 -1.85 3.03
C SER A 85 -3.35 -2.31 3.18
N HIS A 86 -2.38 -1.59 2.61
CA HIS A 86 -0.95 -1.91 2.74
C HIS A 86 -0.25 -1.14 3.88
N GLY A 87 -0.54 0.16 4.02
CA GLY A 87 0.11 1.04 4.97
C GLY A 87 -0.20 0.73 6.43
N ILE A 88 -1.45 0.38 6.77
CA ILE A 88 -1.83 0.02 8.15
C ILE A 88 -1.05 -1.20 8.64
N PRO A 89 -0.99 -2.34 7.89
CA PRO A 89 -0.12 -3.45 8.24
C PRO A 89 1.34 -3.05 8.46
N TYR A 90 1.92 -2.20 7.63
CA TYR A 90 3.30 -1.73 7.81
C TYR A 90 3.50 -0.92 9.08
N MET A 91 2.62 0.05 9.33
CA MET A 91 2.68 0.84 10.55
C MET A 91 2.57 -0.05 11.79
N ALA A 92 1.67 -1.05 11.75
CA ALA A 92 1.54 -2.03 12.81
C ALA A 92 2.82 -2.88 12.97
N LEU A 93 3.42 -3.36 11.88
CA LEU A 93 4.65 -4.16 11.91
C LEU A 93 5.85 -3.37 12.45
N ILE A 94 6.11 -2.16 11.94
CA ILE A 94 7.20 -1.30 12.41
C ILE A 94 7.05 -1.05 13.91
N TRP A 95 5.84 -0.72 14.34
CA TRP A 95 5.54 -0.46 15.74
C TRP A 95 5.77 -1.69 16.63
N LEU A 96 5.21 -2.84 16.25
CA LEU A 96 5.35 -4.10 16.98
C LEU A 96 6.81 -4.59 17.01
N TYR A 97 7.56 -4.39 15.93
CA TYR A 97 8.96 -4.79 15.83
C TYR A 97 9.84 -3.96 16.77
N HIS A 98 9.64 -2.64 16.82
CA HIS A 98 10.40 -1.75 17.70
C HIS A 98 10.08 -1.94 19.18
N HIS A 99 8.86 -2.36 19.51
CA HIS A 99 8.37 -2.51 20.88
C HIS A 99 8.36 -3.96 21.35
N LYS A 100 9.12 -4.87 20.72
CA LYS A 100 9.38 -6.18 21.34
C LYS A 100 9.97 -5.94 22.72
N PRO A 101 9.29 -6.33 23.82
CA PRO A 101 9.86 -6.17 25.13
C PRO A 101 11.15 -6.99 25.14
N LYS A 102 12.29 -6.31 25.38
CA LYS A 102 13.51 -7.01 25.81
C LYS A 102 13.06 -7.91 26.94
N GLU A 103 13.32 -9.22 26.82
CA GLU A 103 13.13 -10.18 27.90
C GLU A 103 13.85 -9.66 29.14
N SER A 104 13.11 -8.90 29.93
CA SER A 104 13.48 -8.43 31.24
C SER A 104 12.33 -8.89 32.09
N SER A 105 12.66 -9.95 32.82
CA SER A 105 11.97 -10.44 33.98
C SER A 105 11.17 -9.35 34.71
N VAL A 106 9.92 -9.68 35.05
CA VAL A 106 9.37 -9.65 36.41
C VAL A 106 7.85 -9.45 36.32
N SER A 107 7.17 -10.39 36.95
CA SER A 107 5.77 -10.37 37.38
C SER A 107 5.22 -8.98 37.67
N SER A 108 4.23 -8.52 36.90
CA SER A 108 3.23 -7.59 37.43
C SER A 108 1.92 -7.74 36.65
N GLY A 109 0.79 -7.69 37.38
CA GLY A 109 -0.51 -8.18 36.96
C GLY A 109 -0.98 -7.75 35.57
N ILE A 110 -1.62 -8.70 34.89
CA ILE A 110 -2.16 -8.66 33.52
C ILE A 110 -3.00 -7.38 33.25
N GLY A 111 -3.61 -6.77 34.27
CA GLY A 111 -4.40 -5.55 34.13
C GLY A 111 -3.60 -4.22 34.07
N ARG A 112 -2.38 -4.15 34.64
CA ARG A 112 -1.62 -2.88 34.74
C ARG A 112 -0.73 -2.63 33.52
N GLY A 113 -0.18 -3.69 32.95
CA GLY A 113 0.61 -3.63 31.70
C GLY A 113 -0.24 -3.19 30.50
N VAL A 114 -1.46 -3.72 30.35
CA VAL A 114 -2.34 -3.37 29.22
C VAL A 114 -2.75 -1.89 29.24
N THR A 115 -3.05 -1.32 30.41
CA THR A 115 -3.43 0.10 30.52
C THR A 115 -2.26 1.05 30.28
N MET A 116 -1.06 0.69 30.74
CA MET A 116 0.13 1.52 30.54
C MET A 116 0.58 1.49 29.07
N THR A 117 0.56 0.33 28.43
CA THR A 117 0.83 0.19 26.99
C THR A 117 -0.23 0.91 26.17
N ARG A 118 -1.52 0.88 26.56
CA ARG A 118 -2.59 1.63 25.87
C ARG A 118 -2.38 3.14 25.96
N ASN A 119 -2.11 3.69 27.14
CA ASN A 119 -1.91 5.12 27.32
C ASN A 119 -0.63 5.59 26.61
N PHE A 120 0.43 4.79 26.62
CA PHE A 120 1.64 5.05 25.85
C PHE A 120 1.36 5.04 24.34
N ILE A 121 0.70 3.99 23.81
CA ILE A 121 0.30 3.91 22.39
C ILE A 121 -0.51 5.15 21.99
N MET A 122 -1.52 5.52 22.78
CA MET A 122 -2.36 6.68 22.47
C MET A 122 -1.62 8.02 22.56
N THR A 123 -0.49 8.08 23.27
CA THR A 123 0.34 9.30 23.38
C THR A 123 1.30 9.46 22.18
N TYR A 124 1.93 8.37 21.72
CA TYR A 124 2.93 8.43 20.65
C TYR A 124 2.38 8.15 19.25
N LEU A 125 1.23 7.45 19.15
CA LEU A 125 0.57 7.19 17.87
C LEU A 125 0.20 8.49 17.14
N PRO A 126 -0.38 9.53 17.79
CA PRO A 126 -0.65 10.80 17.12
C PRO A 126 0.62 11.47 16.59
N ALA A 127 1.73 11.44 17.36
CA ALA A 127 3.00 12.01 16.93
C ALA A 127 3.59 11.25 15.72
N PHE A 128 3.49 9.93 15.73
CA PHE A 128 3.92 9.08 14.61
C PHE A 128 3.09 9.33 13.34
N LEU A 129 1.75 9.35 13.46
CA LEU A 129 0.86 9.65 12.35
C LEU A 129 1.06 11.07 11.83
N LEU A 130 1.24 12.05 12.72
CA LEU A 130 1.56 13.43 12.34
C LEU A 130 2.86 13.49 11.56
N PHE A 131 3.90 12.78 12.00
CA PHE A 131 5.17 12.72 11.30
C PHE A 131 5.02 12.15 9.88
N LEU A 132 4.31 11.03 9.73
CA LEU A 132 4.01 10.46 8.41
C LEU A 132 3.20 11.40 7.53
N PHE A 133 2.20 12.07 8.11
CA PHE A 133 1.39 13.06 7.40
C PHE A 133 2.23 14.25 6.92
N LEU A 134 3.17 14.74 7.74
CA LEU A 134 4.08 15.82 7.34
C LEU A 134 4.98 15.41 6.19
N LEU A 135 5.51 14.18 6.19
CA LEU A 135 6.30 13.66 5.07
C LEU A 135 5.47 13.55 3.79
N ALA A 136 4.27 12.97 3.88
CA ALA A 136 3.35 12.85 2.75
C ALA A 136 2.94 14.24 2.20
N TYR A 137 2.64 15.19 3.08
CA TYR A 137 2.29 16.56 2.68
C TYR A 137 3.46 17.27 2.00
N LEU A 138 4.69 17.09 2.48
CA LEU A 138 5.88 17.65 1.86
C LEU A 138 6.13 17.06 0.47
N GLU A 139 6.05 15.74 0.36
CA GLU A 139 6.26 15.02 -0.88
C GLU A 139 5.22 15.41 -1.94
N GLU A 140 3.93 15.31 -1.61
CA GLU A 140 2.84 15.69 -2.51
C GLU A 140 2.88 17.18 -2.85
N GLY A 141 3.23 18.03 -1.88
CA GLY A 141 3.37 19.47 -2.12
C GLY A 141 4.49 19.82 -3.10
N ILE A 142 5.61 19.06 -3.10
CA ILE A 142 6.67 19.23 -4.09
C ILE A 142 6.20 18.79 -5.47
N TRP A 143 5.49 17.65 -5.57
CA TRP A 143 4.90 17.18 -6.83
C TRP A 143 3.91 18.20 -7.41
N ASP A 144 2.94 18.64 -6.62
CA ASP A 144 1.90 19.58 -7.05
C ASP A 144 2.46 20.98 -7.34
N GLY A 145 3.43 21.44 -6.54
CA GLY A 145 4.07 22.75 -6.73
C GLY A 145 4.98 22.86 -7.95
N LEU A 146 5.69 21.79 -8.32
CA LEU A 146 6.64 21.84 -9.44
C LEU A 146 6.05 21.33 -10.75
N ILE A 147 5.13 20.36 -10.72
CA ILE A 147 4.71 19.59 -11.89
C ILE A 147 3.19 19.70 -12.13
N TRP A 148 2.34 19.23 -11.20
CA TRP A 148 0.92 19.01 -11.49
C TRP A 148 0.07 20.29 -11.46
N ARG A 149 0.29 21.17 -10.47
CA ARG A 149 -0.45 22.42 -10.29
C ARG A 149 -1.98 22.23 -10.20
N GLU A 150 -2.45 21.15 -9.59
CA GLU A 150 -3.87 20.83 -9.48
C GLU A 150 -4.50 21.30 -8.16
N HIS A 151 -3.74 21.31 -7.07
CA HIS A 151 -4.27 21.44 -5.70
C HIS A 151 -3.78 22.69 -4.95
N GLY A 152 -3.71 23.82 -5.65
CA GLY A 152 -3.14 25.08 -5.13
C GLY A 152 -3.82 25.67 -3.89
N GLN A 153 -5.05 25.27 -3.56
CA GLN A 153 -5.69 25.66 -2.30
C GLN A 153 -5.06 24.95 -1.08
N ILE A 154 -4.60 23.71 -1.26
CA ILE A 154 -4.01 22.86 -0.22
C ILE A 154 -2.49 23.07 -0.16
N PHE A 155 -1.85 23.26 -1.32
CA PHE A 155 -0.40 23.40 -1.47
C PHE A 155 0.05 24.82 -1.85
N ALA A 156 -0.72 25.83 -1.45
CA ALA A 156 -0.47 27.24 -1.79
C ALA A 156 0.98 27.70 -1.52
N PHE A 157 1.62 27.16 -0.47
CA PHE A 157 3.01 27.45 -0.16
C PHE A 157 3.98 27.00 -1.26
N PHE A 158 3.76 25.82 -1.84
CA PHE A 158 4.61 25.23 -2.88
C PHE A 158 4.41 25.91 -4.24
N TYR A 159 3.28 26.57 -4.47
CA TYR A 159 3.04 27.32 -5.70
C TYR A 159 3.95 28.54 -5.88
N LYS A 160 4.68 28.94 -4.82
CA LYS A 160 5.72 29.97 -4.87
C LYS A 160 6.94 29.53 -5.70
N PHE A 161 7.19 28.23 -5.83
CA PHE A 161 8.22 27.73 -6.74
C PHE A 161 7.79 27.94 -8.19
N PRO A 162 8.71 28.05 -9.15
CA PRO A 162 8.35 28.07 -10.57
C PRO A 162 7.85 26.69 -11.03
N GLU A 163 6.87 26.69 -11.92
CA GLU A 163 6.44 25.47 -12.61
C GLU A 163 7.53 25.03 -13.58
N ILE A 164 7.86 23.75 -13.56
CA ILE A 164 8.90 23.19 -14.42
C ILE A 164 8.24 22.49 -15.60
N THR A 165 8.32 23.11 -16.78
CA THR A 165 7.76 22.56 -18.02
C THR A 165 8.82 22.08 -19.02
N ASP A 166 10.11 22.37 -18.74
CA ASP A 166 11.21 21.95 -19.62
C ASP A 166 11.36 20.42 -19.64
N PRO A 167 11.22 19.76 -20.81
CA PRO A 167 11.27 18.31 -20.91
C PRO A 167 12.60 17.69 -20.44
N THR A 168 13.72 18.39 -20.63
CA THR A 168 15.04 17.90 -20.23
C THR A 168 15.14 17.82 -18.71
N PHE A 169 14.66 18.85 -18.01
CA PHE A 169 14.62 18.85 -16.56
C PHE A 169 13.61 17.84 -16.01
N LEU A 170 12.42 17.74 -16.62
CA LEU A 170 11.40 16.76 -16.23
C LEU A 170 11.90 15.32 -16.32
N ALA A 171 12.72 14.99 -17.33
CA ALA A 171 13.32 13.67 -17.49
C ALA A 171 14.20 13.23 -16.31
N VAL A 172 14.73 14.18 -15.52
CA VAL A 172 15.52 13.90 -14.32
C VAL A 172 14.68 14.07 -13.05
N LEU A 173 13.86 15.13 -13.00
CA LEU A 173 13.06 15.47 -11.84
C LEU A 173 12.00 14.42 -11.52
N ILE A 174 11.26 13.94 -12.54
CA ILE A 174 10.19 12.97 -12.34
C ILE A 174 10.73 11.66 -11.74
N PRO A 175 11.77 11.01 -12.29
CA PRO A 175 12.34 9.82 -11.67
C PRO A 175 12.87 10.07 -10.26
N PHE A 176 13.48 11.25 -10.02
CA PHE A 176 14.03 11.61 -8.72
C PHE A 176 12.93 11.73 -7.66
N LEU A 177 11.83 12.43 -7.96
CA LEU A 177 10.70 12.56 -7.05
C LEU A 177 9.95 11.24 -6.86
N ALA A 178 10.02 10.31 -7.83
CA ALA A 178 9.43 8.98 -7.72
C ALA A 178 10.34 7.97 -6.98
N LEU A 179 11.57 8.36 -6.60
CA LEU A 179 12.50 7.47 -5.88
C LEU A 179 11.94 6.95 -4.55
N PRO A 180 11.32 7.77 -3.67
CA PRO A 180 10.78 7.28 -2.41
C PRO A 180 9.77 6.14 -2.61
N GLN A 181 8.80 6.29 -3.52
CA GLN A 181 7.82 5.26 -3.86
C GLN A 181 8.50 4.04 -4.47
N SER A 182 9.42 4.24 -5.42
CA SER A 182 10.11 3.14 -6.10
C SER A 182 10.94 2.30 -5.11
N VAL A 183 11.68 2.96 -4.22
CA VAL A 183 12.45 2.30 -3.16
C VAL A 183 11.53 1.59 -2.18
N HIS A 184 10.41 2.20 -1.80
CA HIS A 184 9.41 1.54 -0.94
C HIS A 184 8.93 0.22 -1.56
N TYR A 185 8.53 0.20 -2.84
CA TYR A 185 8.11 -1.03 -3.52
C TYR A 185 9.21 -2.11 -3.56
N VAL A 186 10.47 -1.71 -3.73
CA VAL A 186 11.60 -2.65 -3.68
C VAL A 186 11.77 -3.21 -2.27
N LEU A 187 11.75 -2.36 -1.25
CA LEU A 187 11.87 -2.76 0.16
C LEU A 187 10.73 -3.69 0.58
N ASP A 188 9.53 -3.47 0.07
CA ASP A 188 8.38 -4.36 0.29
C ASP A 188 8.69 -5.78 -0.15
N GLY A 189 9.29 -5.95 -1.33
CA GLY A 189 9.76 -7.24 -1.82
C GLY A 189 10.78 -7.92 -0.90
N PHE A 190 11.57 -7.16 -0.15
CA PHE A 190 12.52 -7.72 0.83
C PHE A 190 11.84 -8.05 2.17
N ILE A 191 11.03 -7.14 2.71
CA ILE A 191 10.36 -7.30 4.01
C ILE A 191 9.46 -8.53 3.99
N TRP A 192 8.66 -8.72 2.92
CA TRP A 192 7.77 -9.88 2.81
C TRP A 192 8.49 -11.18 2.44
N ARG A 193 9.76 -11.12 2.01
CA ARG A 193 10.58 -12.30 1.69
C ARG A 193 11.35 -12.85 2.89
N ILE A 194 11.30 -12.19 4.06
CA ILE A 194 12.01 -12.64 5.27
C ILE A 194 11.43 -13.99 5.74
N LYS A 195 12.06 -15.07 5.29
CA LYS A 195 11.92 -16.43 5.82
C LYS A 195 12.95 -16.64 6.92
N ASP A 196 12.80 -15.94 8.04
CA ASP A 196 13.58 -16.33 9.22
C ASP A 196 12.98 -17.62 9.76
N ARG A 197 13.72 -18.73 9.57
CA ARG A 197 13.36 -20.07 10.07
C ARG A 197 13.34 -20.16 11.61
N GLY A 198 13.65 -19.07 12.31
CA GLY A 198 13.52 -18.92 13.77
C GLY A 198 12.55 -17.82 14.21
N SER A 199 11.84 -17.15 13.30
CA SER A 199 10.84 -16.16 13.70
C SER A 199 9.50 -16.84 13.98
N ILE A 200 8.90 -16.50 15.12
CA ILE A 200 7.58 -16.95 15.59
C ILE A 200 6.41 -16.52 14.66
N TRP A 201 6.71 -15.86 13.55
CA TRP A 201 5.76 -15.16 12.69
C TRP A 201 5.89 -15.58 11.21
N THR A 202 6.38 -16.78 10.94
CA THR A 202 6.13 -17.39 9.62
C THR A 202 4.64 -17.74 9.52
N ALA A 203 3.93 -17.00 8.67
CA ALA A 203 2.57 -17.32 8.22
C ALA A 203 2.50 -18.65 7.45
#